data_AF-A0A952RZS3-F1
#
_entry.id   AF-A0A952RZS3-F1
#
_cell.length_a   1.000
_cell.length_b   1.000
_cell.length_c   1.000
_cell.angle_alpha   90.00
_cell.angle_beta   90.00
_cell.angle_gamma   90.00
#
_symmetry.space_group_name_H-M   'P 1'
#
loop_
_entity.id
_entity.type
_entity.pdbx_description
1 polymer ?
#
loop_
_entity_poly.entity_id
_entity_poly.type
_entity_poly.pdbx_seq_one_letter_code
_entity_poly.pdbx_strand_id
1 'polypeptide(L)'
;MKILFVYLLATGIISLTLGGAPILGQFNSFTTDSFEDLQVGKSTLDETGKKLGQPAISRPNVAIELDYGANWFKDWFGENAKRKAFKRNIYKNIANFKQVDLYFQDEKLVWIRADLKDPFSDDNPFLSPNELDSMFDIELKTFVWAFGRKLPPIKEFGPKPDHKLDNEKPSFYLRIGVNNDVIASSFVNNNNENLTTGFLRKKFSTTRKRWEEINSRGPMPGYVTSIQIISRDLTAR
;
A
#
# COMPACT_ATOMS: atom_id res chain seq x y z
N MET A 1 55.09 -10.01 -68.31
CA MET A 1 54.21 -9.10 -67.56
C MET A 1 53.89 -9.77 -66.23
N LYS A 2 54.37 -9.22 -65.11
CA LYS A 2 54.37 -9.87 -63.79
C LYS A 2 53.03 -9.64 -63.09
N ILE A 3 52.37 -10.72 -62.68
CA ILE A 3 51.15 -10.71 -61.86
C ILE A 3 51.58 -10.58 -60.40
N LEU A 4 51.07 -9.54 -59.73
CA LEU A 4 51.39 -9.16 -58.36
C LEU A 4 50.42 -9.88 -57.40
N PHE A 5 50.92 -10.80 -56.59
CA PHE A 5 50.22 -11.33 -55.42
C PHE A 5 50.56 -10.44 -54.23
N VAL A 6 49.56 -9.74 -53.69
CA VAL A 6 49.67 -9.02 -52.41
C VAL A 6 48.77 -9.73 -51.41
N TYR A 7 49.40 -10.27 -50.38
CA TYR A 7 48.76 -10.79 -49.17
C TYR A 7 48.15 -9.63 -48.38
N LEU A 8 46.91 -9.76 -47.93
CA LEU A 8 46.35 -8.93 -46.86
C LEU A 8 45.58 -9.83 -45.88
N LEU A 9 46.26 -10.17 -44.79
CA LEU A 9 45.68 -10.73 -43.57
C LEU A 9 44.84 -9.63 -42.90
N ALA A 10 43.52 -9.72 -42.98
CA ALA A 10 42.62 -8.95 -42.14
C ALA A 10 42.13 -9.85 -41.00
N THR A 11 42.74 -9.68 -39.83
CA THR A 11 42.32 -10.29 -38.57
C THR A 11 40.94 -9.75 -38.18
N GLY A 12 39.99 -10.67 -38.03
CA GLY A 12 38.61 -10.36 -37.67
C GLY A 12 38.47 -9.82 -36.26
N ILE A 13 37.87 -8.63 -36.13
CA ILE A 13 37.28 -8.15 -34.89
C ILE A 13 35.80 -8.55 -34.93
N ILE A 14 35.46 -9.63 -34.23
CA ILE A 14 34.07 -9.98 -33.94
C ILE A 14 33.65 -9.07 -32.77
N SER A 15 33.02 -7.94 -33.09
CA SER A 15 32.26 -7.16 -32.11
C SER A 15 30.99 -7.93 -31.75
N LEU A 16 31.06 -8.72 -30.68
CA LEU A 16 29.90 -9.19 -29.94
C LEU A 16 29.28 -7.99 -29.21
N THR A 17 28.44 -7.24 -29.92
CA THR A 17 27.47 -6.35 -29.27
C THR A 17 26.42 -7.24 -28.61
N LEU A 18 26.69 -7.61 -27.35
CA LEU A 18 25.68 -8.03 -26.39
C LEU A 18 24.62 -6.93 -26.37
N GLY A 19 23.51 -7.16 -27.08
CA GLY A 19 22.28 -6.38 -26.98
C GLY A 19 21.69 -6.56 -25.58
N GLY A 20 22.29 -5.91 -24.59
CA GLY A 20 21.61 -5.59 -23.36
C GLY A 20 20.49 -4.64 -23.74
N ALA A 21 19.27 -5.17 -23.84
CA ALA A 21 18.09 -4.33 -23.86
C ALA A 21 18.19 -3.41 -22.63
N PRO A 22 18.18 -2.08 -22.78
CA PRO A 22 18.01 -1.23 -21.63
C PRO A 22 16.66 -1.65 -21.02
N ILE A 23 16.70 -2.14 -19.78
CA ILE A 23 15.51 -2.14 -18.93
C ILE A 23 15.22 -0.65 -18.75
N LEU A 24 14.51 -0.07 -19.72
CA LEU A 24 13.86 1.20 -19.59
C LEU A 24 12.86 0.95 -18.47
N GLY A 25 13.24 1.34 -17.26
CA GLY A 25 12.31 1.48 -16.15
C GLY A 25 11.20 2.38 -16.67
N GLN A 26 10.08 1.76 -17.03
CA GLN A 26 8.88 2.46 -17.43
C GLN A 26 8.43 3.23 -16.19
N PHE A 27 8.85 4.48 -16.09
CA PHE A 27 8.22 5.46 -15.22
C PHE A 27 6.87 5.80 -15.86
N ASN A 28 5.92 4.89 -15.74
CA ASN A 28 4.53 5.23 -15.96
C ASN A 28 4.16 6.20 -14.83
N SER A 29 3.78 7.43 -15.18
CA SER A 29 3.20 8.38 -14.25
C SER A 29 1.83 7.84 -13.81
N PHE A 30 1.83 6.98 -12.80
CA PHE A 30 0.60 6.45 -12.22
C PHE A 30 -0.08 7.56 -11.44
N THR A 31 -1.31 7.91 -11.83
CA THR A 31 -2.19 8.78 -11.04
C THR A 31 -2.83 7.96 -9.92
N THR A 32 -3.24 8.63 -8.84
CA THR A 32 -4.00 8.03 -7.74
C THR A 32 -5.28 7.36 -8.26
N ASP A 33 -5.90 7.94 -9.29
CA ASP A 33 -7.13 7.49 -9.94
C ASP A 33 -7.02 6.03 -10.46
N SER A 34 -5.87 5.61 -10.98
CA SER A 34 -5.67 4.23 -11.48
C SER A 34 -5.79 3.16 -10.39
N PHE A 35 -5.55 3.54 -9.13
CA PHE A 35 -5.72 2.68 -7.96
C PHE A 35 -7.17 2.67 -7.45
N GLU A 36 -7.84 3.81 -7.50
CA GLU A 36 -9.24 3.98 -7.04
C GLU A 36 -10.21 3.12 -7.86
N ASP A 37 -9.91 2.85 -9.13
CA ASP A 37 -10.74 1.99 -9.98
C ASP A 37 -10.53 0.48 -9.77
N LEU A 38 -9.70 0.05 -8.81
CA LEU A 38 -9.50 -1.36 -8.50
C LEU A 38 -10.56 -1.85 -7.51
N GLN A 39 -11.35 -2.84 -7.92
CA GLN A 39 -12.45 -3.36 -7.12
C GLN A 39 -12.16 -4.79 -6.67
N VAL A 40 -12.07 -4.99 -5.35
CA VAL A 40 -11.99 -6.32 -4.75
C VAL A 40 -13.24 -7.14 -5.12
N GLY A 41 -13.05 -8.41 -5.44
CA GLY A 41 -14.07 -9.35 -5.91
C GLY A 41 -14.37 -9.28 -7.40
N LYS A 42 -13.94 -8.21 -8.09
CA LYS A 42 -14.25 -7.97 -9.51
C LYS A 42 -13.01 -7.86 -10.39
N SER A 43 -12.03 -7.05 -9.98
CA SER A 43 -10.84 -6.79 -10.80
C SER A 43 -10.01 -8.04 -11.01
N THR A 44 -9.53 -8.22 -12.23
CA THR A 44 -8.73 -9.38 -12.65
C THR A 44 -7.24 -9.05 -12.74
N LEU A 45 -6.42 -10.10 -12.83
CA LEU A 45 -4.98 -9.96 -13.08
C LEU A 45 -4.68 -9.15 -14.35
N ASP A 46 -5.41 -9.39 -15.44
CA ASP A 46 -5.20 -8.68 -16.71
C ASP A 46 -5.57 -7.20 -16.60
N GLU A 47 -6.72 -6.88 -16.00
CA GLU A 47 -7.15 -5.49 -15.78
C GLU A 47 -6.17 -4.72 -14.90
N THR A 48 -5.68 -5.34 -13.82
CA THR A 48 -4.70 -4.69 -12.94
C THR A 48 -3.36 -4.48 -13.66
N GLY A 49 -2.94 -5.41 -14.53
CA GLY A 49 -1.76 -5.25 -15.38
C GLY A 49 -1.90 -4.11 -16.40
N LYS A 50 -3.09 -3.91 -16.98
CA LYS A 50 -3.37 -2.78 -17.87
C LYS A 50 -3.34 -1.44 -17.15
N LYS A 51 -3.85 -1.37 -15.91
CA LYS A 51 -3.92 -0.14 -15.11
C LYS A 51 -2.60 0.24 -14.44
N LEU A 52 -1.94 -0.73 -13.81
CA LEU A 52 -0.73 -0.51 -13.00
C LEU A 52 0.56 -0.94 -13.70
N GLY A 53 0.48 -1.45 -14.94
CA GLY A 53 1.63 -2.00 -15.64
C GLY A 53 2.12 -3.31 -15.04
N GLN A 54 3.39 -3.63 -15.30
CA GLN A 54 4.01 -4.85 -14.79
C GLN A 54 4.39 -4.71 -13.31
N PRO A 55 4.07 -5.70 -12.46
CA PRO A 55 4.49 -5.67 -11.06
C PRO A 55 6.01 -5.80 -10.94
N ALA A 56 6.59 -5.15 -9.95
CA ALA A 56 8.01 -5.28 -9.62
C ALA A 56 8.35 -6.70 -9.14
N ILE A 57 7.41 -7.35 -8.45
CA ILE A 57 7.54 -8.73 -7.98
C ILE A 57 6.18 -9.43 -8.17
N SER A 58 6.18 -10.62 -8.77
CA SER A 58 5.01 -11.50 -8.81
C SER A 58 5.35 -12.84 -8.17
N ARG A 59 4.53 -13.33 -7.24
CA ARG A 59 4.71 -14.60 -6.53
C ARG A 59 3.44 -15.44 -6.57
N PRO A 60 3.43 -16.63 -7.19
CA PRO A 60 2.31 -17.55 -7.10
C PRO A 60 2.34 -18.34 -5.79
N ASN A 61 1.21 -18.94 -5.42
CA ASN A 61 1.06 -19.89 -4.30
C ASN A 61 1.61 -19.36 -2.96
N VAL A 62 1.32 -18.10 -2.65
CA VAL A 62 1.65 -17.48 -1.37
C VAL A 62 0.48 -17.56 -0.40
N ALA A 63 0.79 -17.51 0.89
CA ALA A 63 -0.20 -17.23 1.92
C ALA A 63 -0.43 -15.72 2.05
N ILE A 64 -1.52 -15.32 2.69
CA ILE A 64 -1.76 -13.94 3.07
C ILE A 64 -0.72 -13.58 4.14
N GLU A 65 0.23 -12.72 3.77
CA GLU A 65 1.22 -12.18 4.71
C GLU A 65 0.58 -11.05 5.51
N LEU A 66 -0.10 -11.40 6.59
CA LEU A 66 -0.50 -10.46 7.62
C LEU A 66 0.76 -10.10 8.42
N ASP A 67 1.45 -9.03 8.03
CA ASP A 67 2.61 -8.55 8.79
C ASP A 67 2.17 -7.77 10.06
N TYR A 68 3.13 -7.16 10.75
CA TYR A 68 2.85 -6.36 11.96
C TYR A 68 1.78 -5.28 11.75
N GLY A 69 1.60 -4.78 10.52
CA GLY A 69 0.58 -3.80 10.15
C GLY A 69 -0.72 -4.40 9.62
N ALA A 70 -0.92 -5.72 9.70
CA ALA A 70 -2.19 -6.38 9.33
C ALA A 70 -2.57 -7.51 10.30
N ASN A 71 -1.73 -7.80 11.29
CA ASN A 71 -1.97 -8.82 12.33
C ASN A 71 -3.29 -8.63 13.08
N TRP A 72 -3.84 -7.41 13.14
CA TRP A 72 -5.15 -7.16 13.74
C TRP A 72 -6.29 -7.91 13.04
N PHE A 73 -6.15 -8.21 11.75
CA PHE A 73 -7.14 -9.00 11.02
C PHE A 73 -6.95 -10.50 11.11
N LYS A 74 -5.89 -10.98 11.75
CA LYS A 74 -5.57 -12.40 11.79
C LYS A 74 -6.73 -13.22 12.35
N ASP A 75 -7.40 -12.71 13.37
CA ASP A 75 -8.55 -13.35 14.00
C ASP A 75 -9.78 -13.40 13.06
N TRP A 76 -9.87 -12.47 12.10
CA TRP A 76 -10.96 -12.42 11.12
C TRP A 76 -10.75 -13.37 9.94
N PHE A 77 -9.51 -13.67 9.58
CA PHE A 77 -9.20 -14.58 8.46
C PHE A 77 -9.02 -16.03 8.89
N GLY A 78 -8.76 -16.30 10.17
CA GLY A 78 -8.60 -17.65 10.70
C GLY A 78 -7.60 -18.49 9.89
N GLU A 79 -8.02 -19.68 9.46
CA GLU A 79 -7.20 -20.59 8.65
C GLU A 79 -7.06 -20.15 7.19
N ASN A 80 -7.95 -19.28 6.66
CA ASN A 80 -7.86 -18.81 5.27
C ASN A 80 -6.58 -18.00 5.02
N ALA A 81 -6.10 -17.26 6.03
CA ALA A 81 -4.84 -16.52 5.92
C ALA A 81 -3.61 -17.42 5.71
N LYS A 82 -3.66 -18.66 6.22
CA LYS A 82 -2.52 -19.60 6.17
C LYS A 82 -2.46 -20.41 4.87
N ARG A 83 -3.53 -20.39 4.08
CA ARG A 83 -3.61 -21.16 2.83
C ARG A 83 -2.70 -20.53 1.77
N LYS A 84 -1.81 -21.34 1.18
CA LYS A 84 -0.97 -20.95 0.05
C LYS A 84 -1.73 -21.01 -1.28
N ALA A 85 -2.79 -20.21 -1.39
CA ALA A 85 -3.71 -20.24 -2.53
C ALA A 85 -3.70 -18.94 -3.35
N PHE A 86 -2.86 -17.98 -2.99
CA PHE A 86 -2.91 -16.64 -3.56
C PHE A 86 -1.75 -16.38 -4.53
N LYS A 87 -2.03 -15.60 -5.57
CA LYS A 87 -0.99 -14.92 -6.35
C LYS A 87 -0.84 -13.50 -5.81
N ARG A 88 0.38 -13.10 -5.46
CA ARG A 88 0.69 -11.75 -4.98
C ARG A 88 1.50 -10.99 -6.02
N ASN A 89 1.02 -9.84 -6.43
CA ASN A 89 1.72 -8.87 -7.26
C ASN A 89 2.08 -7.65 -6.40
N ILE A 90 3.35 -7.26 -6.41
CA ILE A 90 3.89 -6.13 -5.64
C ILE A 90 4.34 -5.05 -6.62
N TYR A 91 3.77 -3.86 -6.44
CA TYR A 91 4.11 -2.64 -7.15
C TYR A 91 4.83 -1.70 -6.17
N LYS A 92 5.85 -0.99 -6.65
CA LYS A 92 6.66 -0.10 -5.80
C LYS A 92 6.66 1.31 -6.37
N ASN A 93 6.63 2.31 -5.48
CA ASN A 93 6.73 3.72 -5.81
C ASN A 93 5.71 4.17 -6.87
N ILE A 94 4.46 3.70 -6.78
CA ILE A 94 3.37 4.10 -7.68
C ILE A 94 2.54 5.21 -7.02
N ALA A 95 2.31 6.31 -7.73
CA ALA A 95 1.58 7.48 -7.23
C ALA A 95 2.07 7.91 -5.82
N ASN A 96 1.17 7.92 -4.84
CA ASN A 96 1.42 8.29 -3.44
C ASN A 96 1.84 7.11 -2.55
N PHE A 97 1.94 5.92 -3.13
CA PHE A 97 2.23 4.69 -2.42
C PHE A 97 3.71 4.31 -2.54
N LYS A 98 4.30 3.96 -1.41
CA LYS A 98 5.61 3.32 -1.35
C LYS A 98 5.52 1.91 -1.94
N GLN A 99 4.44 1.20 -1.62
CA GLN A 99 4.21 -0.16 -2.08
C GLN A 99 2.70 -0.45 -2.17
N VAL A 100 2.29 -1.17 -3.21
CA VAL A 100 0.94 -1.73 -3.33
C VAL A 100 1.06 -3.21 -3.61
N ASP A 101 0.42 -4.01 -2.77
CA ASP A 101 0.32 -5.45 -2.87
C ASP A 101 -1.11 -5.81 -3.27
N LEU A 102 -1.22 -6.53 -4.38
CA LEU A 102 -2.47 -7.08 -4.87
C LEU A 102 -2.43 -8.60 -4.74
N TYR A 103 -3.41 -9.16 -4.04
CA TYR A 103 -3.57 -10.60 -3.87
C TYR A 103 -4.76 -11.08 -4.69
N PHE A 104 -4.54 -12.16 -5.43
CA PHE A 104 -5.54 -12.76 -6.30
C PHE A 104 -5.78 -14.21 -5.90
N GLN A 105 -7.04 -14.63 -5.95
CA GLN A 105 -7.47 -16.02 -5.85
C GLN A 105 -8.41 -16.31 -7.02
N ASP A 106 -8.17 -17.42 -7.72
CA ASP A 106 -8.97 -17.82 -8.90
C ASP A 106 -9.11 -16.66 -9.92
N GLU A 107 -7.99 -15.98 -10.18
CA GLU A 107 -7.85 -14.80 -11.05
C GLU A 107 -8.58 -13.52 -10.62
N LYS A 108 -9.28 -13.53 -9.47
CA LYS A 108 -9.98 -12.37 -8.92
C LYS A 108 -9.17 -11.70 -7.81
N LEU A 109 -9.16 -10.37 -7.81
CA LEU A 109 -8.56 -9.57 -6.75
C LEU A 109 -9.34 -9.78 -5.45
N VAL A 110 -8.68 -10.26 -4.41
CA VAL A 110 -9.32 -10.56 -3.11
C VAL A 110 -8.78 -9.70 -1.97
N TRP A 111 -7.60 -9.10 -2.14
CA TRP A 111 -7.04 -8.18 -1.16
C TRP A 111 -6.11 -7.17 -1.81
N ILE A 112 -6.30 -5.90 -1.45
CA ILE A 112 -5.41 -4.79 -1.73
C ILE A 112 -4.77 -4.36 -0.41
N ARG A 113 -3.45 -4.24 -0.38
CA ARG A 113 -2.72 -3.57 0.68
C ARG A 113 -1.85 -2.47 0.07
N ALA A 114 -1.97 -1.24 0.56
CA ALA A 114 -1.22 -0.10 0.06
C ALA A 114 -0.54 0.63 1.22
N ASP A 115 0.78 0.74 1.17
CA ASP A 115 1.59 1.48 2.15
C ASP A 115 1.94 2.85 1.57
N LEU A 116 1.60 3.92 2.28
CA LEU A 116 1.82 5.29 1.82
C LEU A 116 3.29 5.71 2.03
N LYS A 117 3.73 6.69 1.23
CA LYS A 117 5.04 7.33 1.42
C LYS A 117 5.07 8.14 2.72
N ASP A 118 6.27 8.40 3.23
CA ASP A 118 6.47 9.20 4.45
C ASP A 118 5.99 10.64 4.23
N PRO A 119 5.00 11.15 4.99
CA PRO A 119 4.44 12.48 4.79
C PRO A 119 5.39 13.63 5.17
N PHE A 120 6.51 13.32 5.84
CA PHE A 120 7.50 14.29 6.27
C PHE A 120 8.59 14.55 5.23
N SER A 121 8.54 13.88 4.07
CA SER A 121 9.37 14.27 2.93
C SER A 121 8.71 15.43 2.19
N ASP A 122 9.50 16.45 1.80
CA ASP A 122 9.01 17.74 1.32
C ASP A 122 8.05 17.65 0.11
N ASP A 123 8.17 16.61 -0.72
CA ASP A 123 7.36 16.40 -1.93
C ASP A 123 6.25 15.33 -1.78
N ASN A 124 6.07 14.74 -0.59
CA ASN A 124 5.13 13.64 -0.43
C ASN A 124 3.75 14.14 0.00
N PRO A 125 2.70 13.96 -0.83
CA PRO A 125 1.33 14.16 -0.38
C PRO A 125 1.02 13.16 0.73
N PHE A 126 0.26 13.61 1.72
CA PHE A 126 -0.26 12.76 2.79
C PHE A 126 -1.77 12.62 2.63
N LEU A 127 -2.28 11.47 3.03
CA LEU A 127 -3.71 11.20 3.08
C LEU A 127 -4.21 11.46 4.50
N SER A 128 -5.17 12.36 4.63
CA SER A 128 -5.87 12.64 5.88
C SER A 128 -6.87 11.51 6.18
N PRO A 129 -7.04 11.13 7.45
CA PRO A 129 -8.08 10.17 7.83
C PRO A 129 -9.49 10.61 7.42
N ASN A 130 -9.72 11.92 7.29
CA ASN A 130 -11.00 12.49 6.88
C ASN A 130 -11.31 12.27 5.38
N GLU A 131 -10.31 11.93 4.57
CA GLU A 131 -10.47 11.71 3.11
C GLU A 131 -10.81 10.24 2.78
N LEU A 132 -10.72 9.34 3.76
CA LEU A 132 -10.83 7.89 3.51
C LEU A 132 -12.25 7.42 3.18
N ASP A 133 -13.27 8.02 3.78
CA ASP A 133 -14.66 7.57 3.57
C ASP A 133 -15.08 7.79 2.12
N SER A 134 -14.63 8.90 1.51
CA SER A 134 -14.82 9.17 0.08
C SER A 134 -14.03 8.24 -0.84
N MET A 135 -12.91 7.66 -0.38
CA MET A 135 -12.09 6.77 -1.21
C MET A 135 -12.65 5.35 -1.33
N PHE A 136 -13.33 4.84 -0.31
CA PHE A 136 -13.79 3.45 -0.29
C PHE A 136 -15.28 3.28 -0.52
N ASP A 137 -16.05 4.37 -0.60
CA ASP A 137 -17.53 4.33 -0.60
C ASP A 137 -18.08 3.48 0.57
N ILE A 138 -17.39 3.55 1.71
CA ILE A 138 -17.69 2.80 2.94
C ILE A 138 -17.47 3.76 4.11
N GLU A 139 -18.46 3.82 5.00
CA GLU A 139 -18.33 4.52 6.27
C GLU A 139 -17.28 3.82 7.15
N LEU A 140 -16.15 4.48 7.41
CA LEU A 140 -15.12 3.96 8.30
C LEU A 140 -15.35 4.46 9.72
N LYS A 141 -15.24 3.53 10.67
CA LYS A 141 -15.35 3.80 12.10
C LYS A 141 -14.00 3.85 12.75
N THR A 142 -13.87 4.72 13.74
CA THR A 142 -12.61 4.85 14.48
C THR A 142 -12.50 3.80 15.56
N PHE A 143 -11.36 3.10 15.58
CA PHE A 143 -10.99 2.13 16.60
C PHE A 143 -9.64 2.50 17.20
N VAL A 144 -9.67 3.01 18.42
CA VAL A 144 -8.45 3.30 19.19
C VAL A 144 -7.88 1.99 19.69
N TRP A 145 -6.75 1.59 19.12
CA TRP A 145 -6.11 0.35 19.49
C TRP A 145 -5.22 0.54 20.73
N ALA A 146 -5.29 -0.43 21.63
CA ALA A 146 -4.32 -0.61 22.71
C ALA A 146 -3.56 -1.92 22.48
N PHE A 147 -2.24 -1.89 22.69
CA PHE A 147 -1.37 -3.05 22.46
C PHE A 147 -1.93 -4.32 23.12
N GLY A 148 -2.00 -5.40 22.36
CA GLY A 148 -2.51 -6.70 22.83
C GLY A 148 -4.04 -6.85 22.84
N ARG A 149 -4.83 -5.81 22.52
CA ARG A 149 -6.27 -5.96 22.34
C ARG A 149 -6.61 -6.54 20.96
N LYS A 150 -7.47 -7.56 20.97
CA LYS A 150 -8.07 -8.13 19.76
C LYS A 150 -9.09 -7.16 19.17
N LEU A 151 -9.25 -7.18 17.85
CA LEU A 151 -10.39 -6.52 17.22
C LEU A 151 -11.69 -7.22 17.70
N PRO A 152 -12.77 -6.47 17.90
CA PRO A 152 -14.10 -7.05 18.04
C PRO A 152 -14.44 -8.00 16.87
N PRO A 153 -15.38 -8.93 17.05
CA PRO A 153 -15.94 -9.70 15.94
C PRO A 153 -16.40 -8.80 14.79
N ILE A 154 -16.22 -9.23 13.53
CA ILE A 154 -16.62 -8.46 12.34
C ILE A 154 -18.08 -7.99 12.43
N LYS A 155 -18.97 -8.82 12.98
CA LYS A 155 -20.41 -8.53 13.13
C LYS A 155 -20.68 -7.31 14.01
N GLU A 156 -19.75 -6.94 14.90
CA GLU A 156 -19.86 -5.80 15.80
C GLU A 156 -19.45 -4.47 15.13
N PHE A 157 -18.77 -4.52 13.99
CA PHE A 157 -18.46 -3.35 13.16
C PHE A 157 -19.67 -2.86 12.33
N GLY A 158 -20.85 -3.44 12.56
CA GLY A 158 -22.16 -2.93 12.12
C GLY A 158 -22.57 -1.59 12.79
N PRO A 159 -23.85 -1.16 12.72
CA PRO A 159 -24.30 0.23 12.92
C PRO A 159 -24.12 0.85 14.33
N LYS A 160 -23.38 0.23 15.25
CA LYS A 160 -23.07 0.86 16.53
C LYS A 160 -22.17 2.09 16.33
N PRO A 161 -22.43 3.19 17.05
CA PRO A 161 -21.74 4.47 16.86
C PRO A 161 -20.24 4.34 17.17
N ASP A 162 -19.46 5.21 16.54
CA ASP A 162 -18.02 5.36 16.74
C ASP A 162 -17.63 5.27 18.22
N HIS A 163 -16.51 4.58 18.49
CA HIS A 163 -15.69 5.00 19.62
C HIS A 163 -15.26 6.43 19.30
N LYS A 164 -16.00 7.41 19.82
CA LYS A 164 -15.55 8.80 19.82
C LYS A 164 -14.13 8.78 20.35
N LEU A 165 -13.23 9.38 19.60
CA LEU A 165 -11.95 9.78 20.17
C LEU A 165 -12.34 10.65 21.36
N ASP A 166 -12.17 10.13 22.58
CA ASP A 166 -12.26 10.96 23.77
C ASP A 166 -11.26 12.11 23.61
N ASN A 167 -11.32 13.13 24.47
CA ASN A 167 -10.44 14.31 24.37
C ASN A 167 -8.92 13.97 24.31
N GLU A 168 -8.54 12.72 24.57
CA GLU A 168 -7.22 12.15 24.30
C GLU A 168 -7.04 11.81 22.82
N LYS A 169 -6.17 12.55 22.12
CA LYS A 169 -5.76 12.23 20.75
C LYS A 169 -4.79 11.05 20.79
N PRO A 170 -5.18 9.82 20.42
CA PRO A 170 -4.31 8.67 20.51
C PRO A 170 -3.13 8.81 19.54
N SER A 171 -1.98 8.25 19.90
CA SER A 171 -0.80 8.24 19.03
C SER A 171 -1.00 7.38 17.79
N PHE A 172 -1.84 6.34 17.88
CA PHE A 172 -2.16 5.45 16.77
C PHE A 172 -3.61 4.99 16.87
N TYR A 173 -4.28 4.84 15.73
CA TYR A 173 -5.63 4.28 15.67
C TYR A 173 -5.91 3.66 14.31
N LEU A 174 -6.96 2.85 14.26
CA LEU A 174 -7.46 2.25 13.03
C LEU A 174 -8.74 2.97 12.61
N ARG A 175 -8.94 3.11 11.31
CA ARG A 175 -10.25 3.38 10.71
C ARG A 175 -10.69 2.09 10.04
N ILE A 176 -11.87 1.56 10.35
CA ILE A 176 -12.33 0.27 9.85
C ILE A 176 -13.79 0.39 9.41
N GLY A 177 -14.10 -0.06 8.20
CA GLY A 177 -15.43 -0.09 7.65
C GLY A 177 -15.72 -1.44 7.03
N VAL A 178 -16.97 -1.87 7.11
CA VAL A 178 -17.41 -3.18 6.63
C VAL A 178 -18.71 -2.98 5.85
N ASN A 179 -18.75 -3.44 4.61
CA ASN A 179 -19.97 -3.55 3.83
C ASN A 179 -20.28 -5.03 3.52
N ASN A 180 -21.14 -5.32 2.55
CA ASN A 180 -21.50 -6.71 2.22
C ASN A 180 -20.35 -7.49 1.55
N ASP A 181 -19.47 -6.80 0.84
CA ASP A 181 -18.49 -7.42 -0.05
C ASP A 181 -17.07 -7.35 0.51
N VAL A 182 -16.74 -6.27 1.22
CA VAL A 182 -15.38 -5.96 1.65
C VAL A 182 -15.30 -5.44 3.08
N ILE A 183 -14.08 -5.55 3.61
CA ILE A 183 -13.60 -4.90 4.81
C ILE A 183 -12.54 -3.90 4.36
N ALA A 184 -12.76 -2.62 4.62
CA ALA A 184 -11.77 -1.57 4.44
C ALA A 184 -11.15 -1.20 5.80
N SER A 185 -9.85 -0.96 5.82
CA SER A 185 -9.20 -0.34 6.98
C SER A 185 -8.03 0.52 6.60
N SER A 186 -7.65 1.38 7.53
CA SER A 186 -6.40 2.11 7.46
C SER A 186 -5.73 2.24 8.81
N PHE A 187 -4.40 2.25 8.84
CA PHE A 187 -3.62 2.59 10.02
C PHE A 187 -3.28 4.07 10.02
N VAL A 188 -3.68 4.78 11.08
CA VAL A 188 -3.43 6.21 11.26
C VAL A 188 -2.36 6.42 12.32
N ASN A 189 -1.36 7.22 11.95
CA ASN A 189 -0.30 7.65 12.84
C ASN A 189 -0.51 9.12 13.21
N ASN A 190 -0.60 9.38 14.51
CA ASN A 190 -0.66 10.71 15.11
C ASN A 190 0.45 10.89 16.17
N ASN A 191 1.42 9.98 16.25
CA ASN A 191 2.49 10.07 17.24
C ASN A 191 3.35 11.32 16.99
N ASN A 192 3.51 12.11 18.04
CA ASN A 192 4.29 13.35 18.08
C ASN A 192 5.70 13.13 18.69
N GLU A 193 5.99 11.94 19.23
CA GLU A 193 7.22 11.67 20.00
C GLU A 193 8.53 11.94 19.24
N ASN A 194 8.51 11.89 17.90
CA ASN A 194 9.66 12.22 17.06
C ASN A 194 9.98 13.73 16.98
N LEU A 195 9.20 14.60 17.63
CA LEU A 195 9.36 16.06 17.56
C LEU A 195 9.95 16.71 18.83
N THR A 196 10.16 15.95 19.92
CA THR A 196 10.41 16.55 21.25
C THR A 196 11.70 16.16 21.98
N THR A 197 12.58 15.30 21.47
CA THR A 197 13.82 14.94 22.19
C THR A 197 15.09 15.56 21.58
N GLY A 198 15.66 16.56 22.27
CA GLY A 198 17.09 16.93 22.18
C GLY A 198 17.49 18.18 21.38
N PHE A 199 18.74 18.60 21.58
CA PHE A 199 19.47 19.84 21.17
C PHE A 199 19.38 20.28 19.68
N LEU A 200 18.59 19.62 18.83
CA LEU A 200 18.49 19.85 17.37
C LEU A 200 17.21 20.59 16.94
N ARG A 201 16.68 21.48 17.79
CA ARG A 201 15.41 22.22 17.63
C ARG A 201 15.18 22.88 16.26
N LYS A 202 16.25 23.24 15.52
CA LYS A 202 16.17 23.81 14.16
C LYS A 202 15.76 22.81 13.08
N LYS A 203 16.28 21.57 13.09
CA LYS A 203 15.86 20.51 12.13
C LYS A 203 14.42 20.04 12.38
N PHE A 204 13.95 20.12 13.62
CA PHE A 204 12.58 19.76 13.97
C PHE A 204 11.54 20.83 13.61
N SER A 205 11.95 22.03 13.17
CA SER A 205 10.99 23.10 12.85
C SER A 205 10.15 22.79 11.61
N THR A 206 10.76 22.20 10.57
CA THR A 206 10.05 21.76 9.35
C THR A 206 9.15 20.57 9.63
N THR A 207 9.66 19.55 10.33
CA THR A 207 8.86 18.36 10.72
C THR A 207 7.68 18.73 11.62
N ARG A 208 7.87 19.66 12.56
CA ARG A 208 6.79 20.18 13.41
C ARG A 208 5.75 20.95 12.62
N LYS A 209 6.16 21.87 11.74
CA LYS A 209 5.24 22.60 10.86
C LYS A 209 4.42 21.64 10.00
N ARG A 210 5.06 20.60 9.45
CA ARG A 210 4.39 19.56 8.67
C ARG A 210 3.41 18.75 9.52
N TRP A 211 3.75 18.41 10.76
CA TRP A 211 2.83 17.75 11.69
C TRP A 211 1.63 18.63 12.06
N GLU A 212 1.85 19.94 12.28
CA GLU A 212 0.79 20.92 12.52
C GLU A 212 -0.12 21.06 11.29
N GLU A 213 0.44 21.06 10.08
CA GLU A 213 -0.31 21.05 8.81
C GLU A 213 -1.15 19.77 8.65
N ILE A 214 -0.58 18.59 8.95
CA ILE A 214 -1.30 17.32 8.92
C ILE A 214 -2.53 17.37 9.84
N ASN A 215 -2.33 17.89 11.06
CA ASN A 215 -3.37 17.94 12.08
C ASN A 215 -4.38 19.07 11.92
N SER A 216 -4.19 19.99 10.97
CA SER A 216 -5.15 21.07 10.70
C SER A 216 -6.21 20.69 9.66
N ARG A 217 -6.05 19.56 8.96
CA ARG A 217 -6.94 19.14 7.85
C ARG A 217 -8.31 18.61 8.26
N GLY A 218 -8.62 18.53 9.54
CA GLY A 218 -9.95 18.13 9.98
C GLY A 218 -10.01 17.69 11.44
N PRO A 219 -11.18 17.18 11.87
CA PRO A 219 -11.39 16.76 13.25
C PRO A 219 -10.58 15.52 13.64
N MET A 220 -10.23 14.66 12.67
CA MET A 220 -9.40 13.48 12.92
C MET A 220 -7.90 13.78 12.76
N PRO A 221 -7.10 13.64 13.85
CA PRO A 221 -5.69 13.99 13.84
C PRO A 221 -4.81 12.91 13.19
N GLY A 222 -3.64 13.30 12.70
CA GLY A 222 -2.66 12.39 12.11
C GLY A 222 -2.82 12.13 10.61
N TYR A 223 -2.08 11.16 10.11
CA TYR A 223 -2.00 10.79 8.70
C TYR A 223 -2.08 9.28 8.50
N VAL A 224 -2.60 8.88 7.35
CA VAL A 224 -2.74 7.48 6.98
C VAL A 224 -1.38 6.93 6.52
N THR A 225 -1.01 5.78 7.06
CA THR A 225 0.27 5.11 6.77
C THR A 225 0.08 3.87 5.91
N SER A 226 -1.05 3.19 6.06
CA SER A 226 -1.43 2.05 5.23
C SER A 226 -2.94 1.95 5.08
N ILE A 227 -3.35 1.35 3.96
CA ILE A 227 -4.73 1.06 3.59
C ILE A 227 -4.81 -0.43 3.25
N GLN A 228 -5.92 -1.06 3.63
CA GLN A 228 -6.22 -2.44 3.29
C GLN A 228 -7.69 -2.57 2.90
N ILE A 229 -7.98 -3.20 1.77
CA ILE A 229 -9.34 -3.54 1.33
C ILE A 229 -9.37 -5.03 1.06
N ILE A 230 -10.22 -5.77 1.76
CA ILE A 230 -10.18 -7.23 1.82
C ILE A 230 -11.56 -7.79 1.53
N SER A 231 -11.64 -8.82 0.68
CA SER A 231 -12.89 -9.53 0.40
C SER A 231 -13.41 -10.19 1.67
N ARG A 232 -14.71 -10.03 1.94
CA ARG A 232 -15.38 -10.73 3.04
C ARG A 232 -15.45 -12.23 2.85
N ASP A 233 -15.34 -12.73 1.62
CA ASP A 233 -15.27 -14.17 1.36
C ASP A 233 -14.04 -14.83 1.97
N LEU A 234 -12.98 -14.04 2.22
CA LEU A 234 -11.78 -14.53 2.90
C LEU A 234 -11.95 -14.66 4.41
N THR A 235 -12.97 -14.02 5.00
CA THR A 235 -13.16 -14.04 6.46
C THR A 235 -13.67 -15.39 6.93
N ALA A 236 -13.24 -15.79 8.14
CA ALA A 236 -13.77 -16.96 8.81
C ALA A 236 -15.26 -16.72 9.14
N ARG A 237 -16.12 -17.65 8.73
CA ARG A 237 -17.57 -17.58 8.95
C ARG A 237 -17.96 -17.64 10.42
#